data_AF-A0A533YEX7-F1
#
_entry.id   AF-A0A533YEX7-F1
#
_cell.length_a   1.000
_cell.length_b   1.000
_cell.length_c   1.000
_cell.angle_alpha   90.00
_cell.angle_beta   90.00
_cell.angle_gamma   90.00
#
_symmetry.space_group_name_H-M   'P 1'
#
loop_
_entity.id
_entity.type
_entity.pdbx_description
1 polymer ?
#
loop_
_entity_poly.entity_id
_entity_poly.type
_entity_poly.pdbx_seq_one_letter_code
_entity_poly.pdbx_strand_id
1 'polypeptide(L)' 'MLESSWMRVTIGQINTTNGDFEGNVARILDAIEKARKDASDLIVFPEVTVQGYTSLDWFLDPDVVRSALKPLDK' A
#
# COMPACT_ATOMS: atom_id res chain seq x y z
N MET A 1 -24.46 27.35 -3.91
CA MET A 1 -23.36 26.57 -4.50
C MET A 1 -23.55 25.16 -3.99
N LEU A 2 -23.96 24.21 -4.83
CA LEU A 2 -24.08 22.81 -4.41
C LEU A 2 -22.65 22.25 -4.34
N GLU A 3 -22.17 21.97 -3.12
CA GLU A 3 -20.99 21.13 -2.89
C GLU A 3 -21.16 19.86 -3.75
N SER A 4 -20.31 19.69 -4.77
CA SER A 4 -20.40 18.52 -5.62
C SER A 4 -19.74 17.36 -4.89
N SER A 5 -20.53 16.34 -4.51
CA SER A 5 -20.13 15.18 -3.71
C SER A 5 -19.34 14.13 -4.50
N TRP A 6 -18.42 14.54 -5.36
CA TRP A 6 -17.63 13.60 -6.15
C TRP A 6 -16.57 12.96 -5.25
N MET A 7 -16.53 11.63 -5.24
CA MET A 7 -15.47 10.89 -4.57
C MET A 7 -14.15 11.12 -5.30
N ARG A 8 -13.14 11.60 -4.58
CA ARG A 8 -11.77 11.79 -5.06
C ARG A 8 -10.95 10.55 -4.74
N VAL A 9 -10.41 9.92 -5.78
CA VAL A 9 -9.61 8.69 -5.65
C VAL A 9 -8.18 8.96 -6.09
N THR A 10 -7.21 8.70 -5.21
CA THR A 10 -5.78 8.69 -5.56
C THR A 10 -5.36 7.31 -6.03
N ILE A 11 -4.61 7.25 -7.12
CA ILE A 11 -3.89 6.05 -7.54
C ILE A 11 -2.51 6.07 -6.89
N GLY A 12 -2.33 5.26 -5.84
CA GLY A 12 -1.09 5.12 -5.07
C GLY A 12 -0.04 4.31 -5.80
N GLN A 13 0.39 4.77 -6.99
CA GLN A 13 1.42 4.10 -7.77
C GLN A 13 2.78 4.23 -7.07
N ILE A 14 3.22 3.15 -6.43
CA ILE A 14 4.49 3.08 -5.71
C ILE A 14 5.36 1.94 -6.25
N ASN A 15 6.68 2.10 -6.15
CA ASN A 15 7.63 1.07 -6.51
C ASN A 15 7.96 0.21 -5.29
N THR A 16 7.33 -0.95 -5.19
CA THR A 16 7.55 -1.92 -4.10
C THR A 16 8.84 -2.71 -4.33
N THR A 17 9.48 -3.15 -3.25
CA THR A 17 10.61 -4.09 -3.29
C THR A 17 10.19 -5.42 -2.66
N ASN A 18 10.38 -6.53 -3.37
CA ASN A 18 9.96 -7.85 -2.86
C ASN A 18 10.67 -8.17 -1.53
N GLY A 19 9.89 -8.51 -0.51
CA GLY A 19 10.42 -8.87 0.81
C GLY A 19 10.75 -7.68 1.74
N ASP A 20 10.74 -6.44 1.24
CA ASP A 20 10.97 -5.23 2.04
C ASP A 20 9.66 -4.76 2.69
N PHE A 21 9.15 -5.51 3.68
CA PHE A 21 7.83 -5.22 4.29
C PHE A 21 7.78 -3.85 4.94
N GLU A 22 8.81 -3.51 5.73
CA GLU A 22 8.89 -2.23 6.43
C GLU A 22 9.02 -1.07 5.44
N GLY A 23 9.88 -1.19 4.42
CA GLY A 23 10.01 -0.15 3.42
C GLY A 23 8.78 -0.02 2.52
N ASN A 24 8.10 -1.11 2.18
CA ASN A 24 6.85 -1.05 1.41
C ASN A 24 5.73 -0.40 2.24
N VAL A 25 5.61 -0.72 3.52
CA VAL A 25 4.66 -0.04 4.43
C VAL A 25 5.01 1.44 4.59
N ALA A 26 6.27 1.81 4.73
CA ALA A 26 6.69 3.21 4.75
C ALA A 26 6.26 3.96 3.46
N ARG A 27 6.43 3.34 2.28
CA ARG A 27 5.99 3.91 0.99
C ARG A 27 4.47 4.04 0.91
N ILE A 28 3.72 3.08 1.44
CA ILE A 28 2.25 3.16 1.55
C ILE A 28 1.85 4.36 2.42
N LEU A 29 2.46 4.50 3.61
CA LEU A 29 2.17 5.60 4.54
C LEU A 29 2.48 6.97 3.93
N ASP A 30 3.63 7.10 3.26
CA ASP A 30 4.00 8.33 2.53
C ASP A 30 2.99 8.68 1.44
N ALA A 31 2.46 7.69 0.73
CA ALA A 31 1.45 7.88 -0.31
C ALA A 31 0.07 8.25 0.28
N ILE A 32 -0.31 7.66 1.42
CA ILE A 32 -1.51 8.06 2.18
C ILE A 32 -1.40 9.51 2.62
N GLU A 33 -0.25 9.94 3.14
CA GLU A 33 -0.03 11.33 3.56
C GLU A 33 -0.12 12.32 2.38
N LYS A 34 0.32 11.92 1.18
CA LYS A 34 0.10 12.71 -0.04
C LYS A 34 -1.38 12.76 -0.43
N ALA A 35 -2.08 11.62 -0.44
CA ALA A 35 -3.51 11.56 -0.76
C ALA A 35 -4.36 12.41 0.21
N ARG A 36 -4.00 12.44 1.50
CA ARG A 36 -4.63 13.33 2.49
C ARG A 36 -4.44 14.80 2.15
N LYS A 37 -3.23 15.21 1.72
CA LYS A 37 -2.95 16.60 1.29
C LYS A 37 -3.71 16.97 0.01
N ASP A 38 -3.97 15.99 -0.85
CA ASP A 38 -4.76 16.14 -2.07
C ASP A 38 -6.28 16.08 -1.85
N ALA A 39 -6.72 15.97 -0.58
CA ALA A 39 -8.11 15.84 -0.18
C ALA A 39 -8.84 14.66 -0.85
N SER A 40 -8.15 13.51 -0.98
CA SER A 40 -8.74 12.28 -1.51
C SER A 40 -9.56 11.55 -0.46
N ASP A 41 -10.69 10.98 -0.88
CA ASP A 41 -11.57 10.14 -0.07
C ASP A 41 -11.09 8.67 -0.02
N LEU A 42 -10.42 8.24 -1.09
CA LEU A 42 -9.88 6.87 -1.23
C LEU A 42 -8.51 6.92 -1.88
N ILE A 43 -7.62 6.04 -1.44
CA ILE A 43 -6.39 5.69 -2.18
C ILE A 43 -6.37 4.19 -2.42
N VAL A 44 -6.00 3.79 -3.63
CA VAL A 44 -5.81 2.39 -4.00
C VAL A 44 -4.35 2.13 -4.35
N PHE A 45 -3.89 0.91 -4.08
CA PHE A 45 -2.51 0.49 -4.27
C PHE A 45 -2.42 -0.72 -5.21
N PRO A 46 -1.23 -1.04 -5.75
CA PRO A 46 -1.00 -2.27 -6.49
C PRO A 46 -1.37 -3.55 -5.73
N GLU A 47 -1.51 -4.64 -6.48
CA GLU A 47 -1.72 -5.96 -5.89
C GLU A 47 -0.54 -6.37 -4.98
N VAL A 48 -0.85 -6.91 -3.80
CA VAL A 48 0.14 -7.50 -2.88
C VAL A 48 1.24 -6.50 -2.44
N THR A 49 0.86 -5.22 -2.31
CA THR A 49 1.80 -4.09 -2.11
C THR A 49 2.74 -4.24 -0.90
N VAL A 50 2.29 -4.83 0.21
CA VAL A 50 3.14 -4.98 1.41
C VAL A 50 4.32 -5.92 1.15
N GLN A 51 4.07 -7.06 0.49
CA GLN A 51 5.10 -8.01 0.12
C GLN A 51 5.93 -7.54 -1.08
N GLY A 52 5.29 -6.89 -2.06
CA GLY A 52 5.82 -6.69 -3.40
C GLY A 52 5.41 -7.82 -4.35
N TYR A 53 4.96 -7.44 -5.54
CA TYR A 53 4.51 -8.38 -6.57
C TYR A 53 5.70 -9.06 -7.26
N THR A 54 5.51 -10.23 -7.89
CA THR A 54 6.55 -11.07 -8.53
C THR A 54 7.43 -11.90 -7.58
N SER A 55 6.93 -12.20 -6.38
CA SER A 55 7.66 -13.03 -5.39
C SER A 55 7.64 -14.54 -5.70
N LEU A 56 6.87 -15.02 -6.69
CA LEU A 56 6.80 -16.43 -7.12
C LEU A 56 6.65 -17.39 -5.91
N ASP A 57 7.54 -18.37 -5.78
CA ASP A 57 7.46 -19.41 -4.75
C ASP A 57 7.69 -18.90 -3.32
N TRP A 58 8.11 -17.63 -3.11
CA TRP A 58 8.15 -17.05 -1.77
C TRP A 58 6.77 -17.02 -1.11
N PHE A 59 5.69 -16.99 -1.88
CA PHE A 59 4.34 -17.11 -1.30
C PHE A 59 4.06 -18.48 -0.67
N LEU A 60 4.88 -19.50 -0.98
CA LEU A 60 4.80 -20.83 -0.37
C LEU A 60 5.63 -20.95 0.91
N ASP A 61 6.45 -19.94 1.22
CA ASP A 61 7.25 -19.90 2.44
C ASP A 61 6.37 -19.50 3.66
N PRO A 62 6.20 -20.38 4.66
CA PRO A 62 5.39 -20.07 5.84
C PRO A 62 5.88 -18.85 6.63
N ASP A 63 7.17 -18.53 6.59
CA ASP A 63 7.73 -17.36 7.27
C ASP A 63 7.38 -16.06 6.56
N VAL A 64 7.32 -16.08 5.22
CA VAL A 64 6.81 -14.96 4.41
C VAL A 64 5.35 -14.70 4.74
N VAL A 65 4.50 -15.75 4.71
CA VAL A 65 3.07 -15.62 5.02
C VAL A 65 2.84 -15.09 6.44
N ARG A 66 3.62 -15.55 7.43
CA ARG A 66 3.50 -15.11 8.82
C ARG A 66 4.07 -13.72 9.08
N SER A 67 4.97 -13.22 8.23
CA SER A 67 5.73 -12.00 8.51
C SER A 67 5.34 -10.81 7.66
N ALA A 68 4.74 -11.03 6.48
CA ALA A 68 4.42 -9.97 5.52
C ALA A 68 3.61 -8.82 6.15
N LEU A 69 2.63 -9.13 7.01
CA LEU A 69 1.74 -8.12 7.60
C LEU A 69 2.17 -7.60 8.97
N LYS A 70 3.23 -8.16 9.58
CA LYS A 70 3.71 -7.72 10.92
C LYS A 70 3.96 -6.22 11.04
N PRO A 71 4.46 -5.50 10.01
CA PRO A 71 4.65 -4.06 10.14
C PRO A 71 3.36 -3.25 10.34
N LEU A 72 2.18 -3.84 10.10
CA LEU A 72 0.87 -3.22 10.30
C LEU A 72 0.34 -3.33 11.73
N ASP A 73 0.95 -4.16 12.59
CA ASP A 73 0.51 -4.36 13.98
C ASP A 73 0.88 -3.21 14.93
N LYS A 74 1.22 -2.03 14.39
CA LYS A 74 1.71 -0.85 15.12
C LYS A 74 0.59 0.12 15.48
#